data_AF-T2I8I8-F1
#
_entry.id   AF-T2I8I8-F1
#
_cell.length_a   1.000
_cell.length_b   1.000
_cell.length_c   1.000
_cell.angle_alpha   90.00
_cell.angle_beta   90.00
_cell.angle_gamma   90.00
#
_symmetry.space_group_name_H-M   'P 1'
#
loop_
_entity.id
_entity.type
_entity.pdbx_description
1 polymer ?
#
loop_
_entity_poly.entity_id
_entity_poly.type
_entity_poly.pdbx_seq_one_letter_code
_entity_poly.pdbx_strand_id
1 'polypeptide(L)'
;MTDNCSLITDNEHFWLKNAHVPACILENISIKPQTREKLCHVDLEINQGKIVSIISHSSELTNHPYIDLKKGIIFPCFIDSHTHLDKGHIWERSPNISGTFEDALATVRKDAQKKLEKRRCLSADGVWLRM
;
A
#
# COMPACT_ATOMS: atom_id res chain seq x y z
N MET A 1 9.44 26.38 -0.96
CA MET A 1 8.09 25.94 -1.37
C MET A 1 7.83 24.66 -0.63
N THR A 2 7.15 24.75 0.50
CA THR A 2 6.85 23.60 1.36
C THR A 2 5.92 22.65 0.64
N ASP A 3 6.27 21.37 0.68
CA ASP A 3 5.51 20.25 0.13
C ASP A 3 4.18 20.11 0.90
N ASN A 4 3.19 20.94 0.57
CA ASN A 4 1.84 20.96 1.15
C ASN A 4 0.97 19.76 0.73
N CYS A 5 1.61 18.64 0.38
CA CYS A 5 0.95 17.45 -0.15
C CYS A 5 -0.09 16.92 0.84
N SER A 6 0.24 16.90 2.13
CA SER A 6 -0.66 16.47 3.21
C SER A 6 -1.93 17.31 3.32
N LEU A 7 -1.80 18.65 3.28
CA LEU A 7 -2.94 19.58 3.35
C LEU A 7 -3.90 19.43 2.16
N ILE A 8 -3.36 19.05 0.99
CA ILE A 8 -4.17 18.83 -0.21
C ILE A 8 -4.88 17.48 -0.12
N THR A 9 -4.20 16.42 0.33
CA THR A 9 -4.82 15.10 0.50
C THR A 9 -5.84 15.04 1.63
N ASP A 10 -5.82 15.99 2.57
CA ASP A 10 -6.85 16.14 3.59
C ASP A 10 -8.18 16.68 3.02
N ASN A 11 -8.19 17.23 1.79
CA ASN A 11 -9.44 17.55 1.10
C ASN A 11 -10.07 16.28 0.54
N GLU A 12 -11.40 16.19 0.61
CA GLU A 12 -12.11 15.09 -0.04
C GLU A 12 -11.96 15.13 -1.57
N HIS A 13 -11.74 16.30 -2.17
CA HIS A 13 -11.69 16.49 -3.61
C HIS A 13 -10.45 17.25 -4.06
N PHE A 14 -9.57 16.60 -4.82
CA PHE A 14 -8.34 17.17 -5.36
C PHE A 14 -7.89 16.48 -6.66
N TRP A 15 -6.90 17.05 -7.33
CA TRP A 15 -6.29 16.49 -8.52
C TRP A 15 -4.83 16.06 -8.30
N LEU A 16 -4.42 14.97 -8.93
CA LEU A 16 -3.03 14.63 -9.18
C LEU A 16 -2.72 14.99 -10.63
N LYS A 17 -1.98 16.07 -10.86
CA LYS A 17 -1.69 16.58 -12.20
C LYS A 17 -0.29 16.19 -12.68
N ASN A 18 -0.11 16.23 -13.99
CA ASN A 18 1.17 16.10 -14.68
C ASN A 18 1.86 14.77 -14.34
N ALA A 19 1.12 13.68 -14.43
CA ALA A 19 1.56 12.33 -14.09
C ALA A 19 1.74 11.46 -15.33
N HIS A 20 2.59 10.46 -15.25
CA HIS A 20 2.65 9.37 -16.22
C HIS A 20 2.00 8.11 -15.65
N VAL A 21 1.25 7.40 -16.49
CA VAL A 21 0.69 6.09 -16.18
C VAL A 21 1.02 5.11 -17.30
N PRO A 22 1.51 3.89 -17.02
CA PRO A 22 1.67 2.86 -18.04
C PRO A 22 0.37 2.57 -18.79
N ALA A 23 0.40 2.51 -20.12
CA ALA A 23 -0.81 2.27 -20.90
C ALA A 23 -1.46 0.90 -20.61
N CYS A 24 -0.70 -0.09 -20.14
CA CYS A 24 -1.20 -1.44 -19.87
C CYS A 24 -2.09 -1.55 -18.62
N ILE A 25 -2.06 -0.57 -17.70
CA ILE A 25 -2.89 -0.57 -16.49
C ILE A 25 -4.10 0.36 -16.61
N LEU A 26 -4.28 0.94 -17.79
CA LEU A 26 -5.32 1.88 -18.14
C LEU A 26 -6.36 1.16 -19.01
N GLU A 27 -7.54 0.86 -18.46
CA GLU A 27 -8.64 0.23 -19.20
C GLU A 27 -9.52 1.26 -19.92
N ASN A 28 -9.89 0.99 -21.18
CA ASN A 28 -10.86 1.78 -21.97
C ASN A 28 -10.47 3.24 -22.28
N ILE A 29 -9.24 3.50 -22.71
CA ILE A 29 -8.75 4.88 -22.72
C ILE A 29 -8.49 5.41 -24.13
N SER A 30 -9.18 6.51 -24.45
CA SER A 30 -8.93 7.38 -25.61
C SER A 30 -7.60 8.17 -25.52
N ILE A 31 -6.81 7.98 -24.45
CA ILE A 31 -5.57 8.68 -24.16
C ILE A 31 -4.43 7.88 -24.80
N LYS A 32 -3.76 8.51 -25.76
CA LYS A 32 -2.67 7.88 -26.49
C LYS A 32 -1.36 7.95 -25.69
N PRO A 33 -0.57 6.86 -25.66
CA PRO A 33 0.76 6.90 -25.09
C PRO A 33 1.66 7.90 -25.84
N GLN A 34 2.50 8.62 -25.12
CA GLN A 34 3.35 9.69 -25.67
C GLN A 34 4.85 9.36 -25.62
N THR A 35 5.24 8.30 -24.89
CA THR A 35 6.64 7.90 -24.71
C THR A 35 6.94 6.57 -25.39
N ARG A 36 8.24 6.30 -25.60
CA ARG A 36 8.72 5.01 -26.14
C ARG A 36 8.31 3.83 -25.24
N GLU A 37 8.29 4.05 -23.93
CA GLU A 37 7.92 3.10 -22.89
C GLU A 37 6.39 2.91 -22.76
N LYS A 38 5.60 3.52 -23.66
CA LYS A 38 4.13 3.47 -23.68
C LYS A 38 3.50 4.04 -22.40
N LEU A 39 3.98 5.20 -21.95
CA LEU A 39 3.36 5.96 -20.86
C LEU A 39 2.37 6.98 -21.41
N CYS A 40 1.20 7.07 -20.77
CA CYS A 40 0.19 8.10 -21.01
C CYS A 40 0.42 9.27 -20.04
N HIS A 41 0.41 10.50 -20.54
CA HIS A 41 0.52 11.72 -19.73
C HIS A 41 -0.86 12.19 -19.32
N VAL A 42 -1.15 12.17 -18.02
CA VAL A 42 -2.50 12.25 -17.47
C VAL A 42 -2.61 13.17 -16.26
N ASP A 43 -3.85 13.59 -16.00
CA ASP A 43 -4.31 14.15 -14.74
C ASP A 43 -5.39 13.23 -14.15
N LEU A 44 -5.33 12.97 -12.84
CA LEU A 44 -6.30 12.14 -12.11
C LEU A 44 -7.10 12.99 -11.14
N GLU A 45 -8.40 12.80 -11.13
CA GLU A 45 -9.31 13.43 -10.18
C GLU A 45 -9.62 12.45 -9.06
N ILE A 46 -9.38 12.89 -7.82
CA ILE A 46 -9.70 12.14 -6.61
C ILE A 46 -10.85 12.85 -5.91
N ASN A 47 -11.94 12.11 -5.66
CA ASN A 47 -13.06 12.60 -4.85
C ASN A 47 -13.47 11.51 -3.85
N GLN A 48 -13.54 11.89 -2.57
CA GLN A 48 -13.88 11.02 -1.44
C GLN A 48 -13.06 9.71 -1.43
N GLY A 49 -11.75 9.83 -1.67
CA GLY A 49 -10.82 8.70 -1.68
C GLY A 49 -10.95 7.78 -2.90
N LYS A 50 -11.73 8.17 -3.92
CA LYS A 50 -11.92 7.39 -5.15
C LYS A 50 -11.36 8.15 -6.36
N ILE A 51 -10.83 7.40 -7.32
CA ILE A 51 -10.50 7.94 -8.63
C ILE A 51 -11.82 8.09 -9.38
N VAL A 52 -12.23 9.33 -9.67
CA VAL A 52 -13.49 9.62 -10.38
C VAL A 52 -13.28 9.94 -11.85
N SER A 53 -12.08 10.40 -12.22
CA SER A 53 -11.73 10.71 -13.61
C SER A 53 -10.23 10.53 -13.86
N ILE A 54 -9.90 10.11 -15.09
CA ILE A 54 -8.54 10.07 -15.63
C ILE A 54 -8.60 10.67 -17.03
N ILE A 55 -7.90 11.79 -17.24
CA ILE A 55 -7.90 12.53 -18.51
C ILE A 55 -6.47 12.79 -18.99
N SER A 56 -6.30 13.08 -20.28
CA SER A 56 -5.02 13.57 -20.80
C SER A 56 -4.60 14.83 -20.04
N HIS A 57 -3.32 14.95 -19.70
CA HIS A 57 -2.81 16.14 -19.02
C HIS A 57 -3.10 17.42 -19.82
N SER A 58 -3.56 18.46 -19.15
CA SER A 58 -3.65 19.82 -19.69
C SER A 58 -2.98 20.83 -18.74
N SER A 59 -2.43 21.89 -19.32
CA SER A 59 -1.87 23.02 -18.59
C SER A 59 -2.94 23.97 -18.00
N GLU A 60 -4.23 23.61 -18.13
CA GLU A 60 -5.33 24.43 -17.62
C GLU A 60 -5.35 24.40 -16.09
N LEU A 61 -5.62 25.57 -15.50
CA LEU A 61 -5.81 25.71 -14.07
C LEU A 61 -7.13 25.04 -13.68
N THR A 62 -7.07 24.23 -12.63
CA THR A 62 -8.26 23.61 -12.02
C THR A 62 -8.78 24.48 -10.89
N ASN A 63 -10.10 24.51 -10.72
CA ASN A 63 -10.75 25.18 -9.58
C ASN A 63 -10.61 24.39 -8.26
N HIS A 64 -10.10 23.16 -8.33
CA HIS A 64 -9.87 22.30 -7.17
C HIS A 64 -8.38 22.28 -6.78
N PRO A 65 -8.06 22.01 -5.50
CA PRO A 65 -6.68 21.78 -5.07
C PRO A 65 -6.01 20.71 -5.93
N TYR A 66 -4.72 20.86 -6.19
CA TYR A 66 -3.98 19.86 -6.96
C TYR A 66 -2.54 19.68 -6.47
N ILE A 67 -2.01 18.48 -6.71
CA ILE A 67 -0.61 18.12 -6.50
C ILE A 67 0.02 17.93 -7.89
N ASP A 68 1.07 18.68 -8.20
CA ASP A 68 1.87 18.48 -9.41
C ASP A 68 2.90 17.37 -9.18
N LEU A 69 2.74 16.25 -9.88
CA LEU A 69 3.63 15.09 -9.78
C LEU A 69 4.89 15.20 -10.65
N LYS A 70 5.10 16.31 -11.35
CA LYS A 70 6.34 16.62 -12.09
C LYS A 70 6.76 15.50 -13.04
N LYS A 71 5.80 14.93 -13.77
CA LYS A 71 5.95 13.78 -14.69
C LYS A 71 6.36 12.46 -14.02
N GLY A 72 6.18 12.35 -12.69
CA GLY A 72 6.33 11.10 -11.95
C GLY A 72 5.35 10.03 -12.42
N ILE A 73 5.68 8.77 -12.14
CA ILE A 73 4.88 7.62 -12.57
C ILE A 73 3.94 7.18 -11.45
N ILE A 74 2.65 7.04 -11.77
CA ILE A 74 1.66 6.44 -10.87
C ILE A 74 1.51 4.96 -11.22
N PHE A 75 1.51 4.14 -10.17
CA PHE A 75 1.07 2.75 -10.21
C PHE A 75 -0.10 2.58 -9.22
N PRO A 76 -1.02 1.63 -9.47
CA PRO A 76 -1.84 1.05 -8.43
C PRO A 76 -0.96 0.60 -7.27
N CYS A 77 -1.49 0.71 -6.05
CA CYS A 77 -0.80 0.18 -4.88
C CYS A 77 -0.50 -1.31 -5.09
N PHE A 78 0.76 -1.71 -4.92
CA PHE A 78 1.15 -3.10 -5.08
C PHE A 78 0.54 -3.97 -3.97
N ILE A 79 0.12 -5.17 -4.34
CA ILE A 79 -0.47 -6.15 -3.44
C ILE A 79 0.56 -7.25 -3.18
N ASP A 80 0.97 -7.40 -1.92
CA ASP A 80 1.72 -8.57 -1.47
C ASP A 80 0.73 -9.75 -1.29
N SER A 81 0.67 -10.61 -2.31
CA SER A 81 -0.32 -11.69 -2.38
C SER A 81 -0.01 -12.86 -1.46
N HIS A 82 1.24 -13.02 -1.06
CA HIS A 82 1.67 -14.12 -0.21
C HIS A 82 2.75 -13.64 0.74
N THR A 83 2.33 -13.38 1.97
CA THR A 83 3.24 -12.89 3.01
C THR A 83 3.05 -13.65 4.30
N HIS A 84 4.16 -13.86 5.00
CA HIS A 84 4.17 -14.48 6.33
C HIS A 84 4.55 -13.42 7.37
N LEU A 85 3.57 -12.61 7.78
CA LEU A 85 3.78 -11.56 8.79
C LEU A 85 4.22 -12.14 10.13
N ASP A 86 3.74 -13.34 10.46
CA ASP A 86 4.13 -14.09 11.64
C ASP A 86 5.64 -14.41 11.62
N LYS A 87 6.16 -14.89 10.47
CA LYS A 87 7.58 -15.24 10.32
C LYS A 87 8.51 -14.06 10.58
N GLY A 88 8.13 -12.85 10.16
CA GLY A 88 8.88 -11.63 10.46
C GLY A 88 9.05 -11.37 11.96
N HIS A 89 8.13 -11.85 12.80
CA HIS A 89 8.20 -11.67 14.24
C HIS A 89 8.75 -12.87 14.99
N ILE A 90 8.75 -14.08 14.42
CA ILE A 90 9.09 -15.31 15.16
C ILE A 90 10.47 -15.86 14.80
N TRP A 91 11.04 -15.46 13.66
CA TRP A 91 12.26 -16.06 13.10
C TRP A 91 13.42 -16.11 14.10
N GLU A 92 13.71 -15.02 14.80
CA GLU A 92 14.85 -14.97 15.75
C GLU A 92 14.70 -15.95 16.93
N ARG A 93 13.48 -16.15 17.43
CA ARG A 93 13.23 -17.02 18.60
C ARG A 93 12.81 -18.44 18.25
N SER A 94 12.41 -18.68 17.02
CA SER A 94 11.92 -19.97 16.51
C SER A 94 12.30 -20.10 15.02
N PRO A 95 13.61 -20.22 14.73
CA PRO A 95 14.11 -20.31 13.37
C PRO A 95 13.84 -21.69 12.76
N ASN A 96 13.63 -21.72 11.44
CA ASN A 96 13.65 -22.97 10.67
C ASN A 96 15.10 -23.37 10.37
N ILE A 97 15.77 -24.05 11.31
CA ILE A 97 17.20 -24.38 11.22
C ILE A 97 17.48 -25.33 10.06
N SER A 98 16.60 -26.30 9.81
CA SER A 98 16.80 -27.25 8.72
C SER A 98 16.50 -26.67 7.33
N GLY A 99 15.77 -25.55 7.27
CA GLY A 99 15.29 -24.96 6.03
C GLY A 99 14.16 -25.74 5.35
N THR A 100 13.70 -26.85 5.93
CA THR A 100 12.65 -27.69 5.33
C THR A 100 11.25 -27.13 5.58
N PHE A 101 10.29 -27.49 4.74
CA PHE A 101 8.90 -27.06 4.91
C PHE A 101 8.26 -27.65 6.18
N GLU A 102 8.51 -28.93 6.45
CA GLU A 102 7.98 -29.62 7.63
C GLU A 102 8.49 -29.01 8.93
N ASP A 103 9.78 -28.67 9.00
CA ASP A 103 10.36 -27.99 10.15
C ASP A 103 9.79 -26.57 10.32
N ALA A 104 9.64 -25.81 9.22
CA ALA A 104 8.95 -24.52 9.28
C ALA A 104 7.54 -24.63 9.87
N LEU A 105 6.78 -25.65 9.45
CA LEU A 105 5.42 -25.88 9.89
C LEU A 105 5.37 -26.29 11.38
N ALA A 106 6.25 -27.22 11.79
CA ALA A 106 6.35 -27.66 13.19
C ALA A 106 6.81 -26.53 14.12
N THR A 107 7.81 -25.76 13.70
CA THR A 107 8.39 -24.65 14.47
C THR A 107 7.38 -23.52 14.68
N VAL A 108 6.65 -23.12 13.63
CA VAL A 108 5.57 -22.11 13.74
C VAL A 108 4.46 -22.59 14.68
N ARG A 109 4.02 -23.85 14.55
CA ARG A 109 2.97 -24.42 15.43
C ARG A 109 3.39 -24.41 16.90
N LYS A 110 4.65 -24.77 17.18
CA LYS A 110 5.20 -24.80 18.54
C LYS A 110 5.30 -23.40 19.15
N ASP A 111 5.72 -22.39 18.39
CA ASP A 111 5.76 -20.99 18.88
C ASP A 111 4.35 -20.48 19.19
N ALA A 112 3.38 -20.75 18.30
CA ALA A 112 2.00 -20.35 18.48
C ALA A 112 1.36 -20.95 19.75
N GLN A 113 1.59 -22.25 20.01
CA GLN A 113 1.09 -22.94 21.21
C GLN A 113 1.62 -22.32 22.50
N LYS A 114 2.94 -22.06 22.59
CA LYS A 114 3.56 -21.41 23.76
C LYS A 114 2.92 -20.05 24.09
N LYS A 115 2.59 -19.26 23.05
CA LYS A 115 1.95 -17.95 23.22
C LYS A 115 0.49 -18.06 23.64
N LEU A 116 -0.23 -19.06 23.15
CA LEU A 116 -1.61 -19.34 23.55
C LEU A 116 -1.70 -19.85 24.99
N GLU A 117 -0.78 -20.72 25.42
CA GLU A 117 -0.70 -21.18 26.82
C GLU A 117 -0.36 -20.01 27.75
N LYS A 118 0.60 -19.16 27.37
CA LYS A 118 0.93 -17.95 28.16
C LYS A 118 -0.23 -16.95 28.23
N ARG A 119 -1.08 -16.89 27.19
CA ARG A 119 -2.32 -16.09 27.19
C ARG A 119 -3.48 -16.74 27.96
N ARG A 120 -3.56 -18.08 28.00
CA ARG A 120 -4.58 -18.81 28.78
C ARG A 120 -4.25 -18.90 30.27
N CYS A 121 -2.98 -18.86 30.64
CA CYS A 121 -2.55 -18.71 32.04
C CYS A 121 -2.72 -17.28 32.57
N LEU A 122 -3.07 -16.32 31.69
CA LEU A 122 -3.56 -15.02 32.12
C LEU A 122 -5.06 -15.13 32.39
N SER A 123 -5.36 -15.37 33.67
CA SER A 123 -6.64 -15.28 34.40
C SER A 123 -7.53 -16.54 34.51
N ALA A 124 -7.59 -17.08 35.75
CA ALA A 124 -8.88 -17.40 36.37
C ALA A 124 -9.50 -16.18 37.09
N ASP A 125 -8.69 -15.17 37.47
CA ASP A 125 -9.14 -14.08 38.38
C ASP A 125 -9.06 -12.66 37.78
N GLY A 126 -8.89 -12.48 36.46
CA GLY A 126 -9.06 -11.19 35.79
C GLY A 126 -8.09 -10.05 36.16
N VAL A 127 -7.01 -10.28 36.92
CA VAL A 127 -6.03 -9.22 37.28
C VAL A 127 -4.75 -9.37 36.46
N TRP A 128 -4.36 -8.30 35.75
CA TRP A 128 -3.07 -8.19 35.06
C TRP A 128 -1.95 -7.93 36.09
N LEU A 129 -1.01 -8.87 36.25
CA LEU A 129 0.27 -8.58 36.90
C LEU A 129 1.12 -7.73 35.95
N ARG A 130 1.23 -6.43 36.26
CA ARG A 130 2.30 -5.58 35.72
C ARG A 130 3.62 -6.03 36.36
N MET A 131 4.56 -6.48 35.52
CA MET A 131 5.98 -6.21 35.74
C MET A 131 6.35 -5.02 34.85
#